data_AF-A0A497NFA9-F1
#
_entry.id   AF-A0A497NFA9-F1
#
_cell.length_a   1.000
_cell.length_b   1.000
_cell.length_c   1.000
_cell.angle_alpha   90.00
_cell.angle_beta   90.00
_cell.angle_gamma   90.00
#
_symmetry.space_group_name_H-M   'P 1'
#
loop_
_entity.id
_entity.type
_entity.pdbx_description
1 polymer ?
#
loop_
_entity_poly.entity_id
_entity_poly.type
_entity_poly.pdbx_seq_one_letter_code
_entity_poly.pdbx_strand_id
1 'polypeptide(L)'
;MSYSSFRNYRLVKLIYPRKSKDGNLTYISSFKVHFKKKSDTIYDTVEQFEKELGSKIKETIKEIKKPVLLRDIINLHNINGIKSINQIRTMVKKIKSGKDILSPSELPNIKLVKTQKSEWILFDGHHSLLSYMIAGRTHLHEIPYLVIEDEKGYVNDKEILVFFGMHSIQLTDSNWKKYVINWQAPKERQLCKREQNNMGELLDSISSFYKV
;
A
#
# COMPACT_ATOMS: atom_id res chain seq x y z
N MET A 1 37.03 -4.71 -8.81
CA MET A 1 35.64 -5.20 -8.75
C MET A 1 35.14 -5.02 -7.32
N SER A 2 34.27 -4.03 -7.06
CA SER A 2 33.71 -3.85 -5.72
C SER A 2 32.60 -4.87 -5.48
N TYR A 3 32.73 -5.69 -4.45
CA TYR A 3 31.64 -6.49 -3.91
C TYR A 3 30.49 -5.55 -3.54
N SER A 4 29.37 -5.57 -4.27
CA SER A 4 28.16 -4.88 -3.78
C SER A 4 27.73 -5.61 -2.51
N SER A 5 27.75 -4.93 -1.36
CA SER A 5 27.24 -5.52 -0.12
C SER A 5 25.84 -6.05 -0.39
N PHE A 6 25.64 -7.34 -0.18
CA PHE A 6 24.32 -7.93 -0.30
C PHE A 6 23.40 -7.16 0.67
N ARG A 7 22.37 -6.50 0.13
CA ARG A 7 21.39 -5.81 0.98
C ARG A 7 20.70 -6.89 1.79
N ASN A 8 20.76 -6.77 3.11
CA ASN A 8 20.30 -7.84 4.01
C ASN A 8 18.98 -7.51 4.71
N TYR A 9 18.31 -6.41 4.36
CA TYR A 9 17.02 -6.04 4.95
C TYR A 9 16.20 -5.09 4.07
N ARG A 10 14.90 -4.99 4.38
CA ARG A 10 14.00 -3.89 4.00
C ARG A 10 13.60 -3.08 5.24
N LEU A 11 13.25 -1.82 5.03
CA LEU A 11 12.66 -0.98 6.05
C LEU A 11 11.14 -1.07 5.95
N VAL A 12 10.51 -1.37 7.07
CA VAL A 12 9.06 -1.26 7.23
C VAL A 12 8.78 -0.06 8.12
N LYS A 13 7.95 0.85 7.63
CA LYS A 13 7.44 1.98 8.42
C LYS A 13 5.98 1.74 8.73
N LEU A 14 5.64 1.88 10.01
CA LEU A 14 4.31 1.89 10.54
C LEU A 14 3.91 3.34 10.84
N ILE A 15 2.87 3.83 10.16
CA ILE A 15 2.43 5.21 10.27
C ILE A 15 1.01 5.26 10.82
N TYR A 16 0.82 6.08 11.85
CA TYR A 16 -0.48 6.41 12.43
C TYR A 16 -0.75 7.92 12.43
N PRO A 17 -1.97 8.36 12.12
CA PRO A 17 -2.36 9.75 12.25
C PRO A 17 -2.32 10.15 13.73
N ARG A 18 -1.77 11.33 14.02
CA ARG A 18 -1.82 11.92 15.35
C ARG A 18 -2.73 13.13 15.31
N LYS A 19 -3.85 13.08 16.04
CA LYS A 19 -4.68 14.25 16.29
C LYS A 19 -3.85 15.27 17.09
N SER A 20 -3.64 16.44 16.51
CA SER A 20 -2.97 17.56 17.16
C SER A 20 -3.70 18.86 16.83
N LYS A 21 -3.67 19.82 17.76
CA LYS A 21 -4.14 21.19 17.50
C LYS A 21 -3.15 21.95 16.59
N ASP A 22 -1.88 21.53 16.59
CA ASP A 22 -0.75 22.24 15.98
C ASP A 22 -0.46 21.81 14.53
N GLY A 23 -1.43 21.14 13.87
CA GLY A 23 -1.33 20.73 12.47
C GLY A 23 -1.28 19.21 12.25
N ASN A 24 -0.93 18.82 11.02
CA ASN A 24 -0.98 17.44 10.55
C ASN A 24 0.27 16.67 10.99
N LEU A 25 0.16 15.92 12.09
CA LEU A 25 1.24 15.10 12.65
C LEU A 25 0.99 13.61 12.44
N THR A 26 2.08 12.85 12.28
CA THR A 26 2.02 11.38 12.27
C THR A 26 3.03 10.76 13.23
N TYR A 27 2.65 9.65 13.84
CA TYR A 27 3.59 8.74 14.49
C TYR A 27 4.19 7.81 13.45
N ILE A 28 5.51 7.68 13.45
CA ILE A 28 6.24 6.81 12.53
C ILE A 28 7.14 5.90 13.36
N SER A 29 6.84 4.60 13.36
CA SER A 29 7.72 3.55 13.86
C SER A 29 8.43 2.87 12.69
N SER A 30 9.75 2.83 12.71
CA SER A 30 10.57 2.22 11.66
C SER A 30 11.21 0.92 12.14
N PHE A 31 11.17 -0.10 11.31
CA PHE A 31 11.61 -1.46 11.63
C PHE A 31 12.54 -1.99 10.53
N LYS A 32 13.57 -2.72 10.95
CA LYS A 32 14.45 -3.49 10.06
C LYS A 32 13.90 -4.90 9.96
N VAL A 33 13.61 -5.36 8.75
CA VAL A 33 13.19 -6.74 8.48
C VAL A 33 14.26 -7.38 7.62
N HIS A 34 15.02 -8.30 8.24
CA HIS A 34 16.17 -8.94 7.61
C HIS A 34 15.74 -10.07 6.69
N PHE A 35 16.36 -10.15 5.52
CA PHE A 35 16.08 -11.23 4.58
C PHE A 35 16.55 -12.56 5.16
N LYS A 36 15.66 -13.54 5.17
CA LYS A 36 15.96 -14.93 5.48
C LYS A 36 16.53 -15.65 4.26
N LYS A 37 16.12 -15.24 3.04
CA LYS A 37 16.62 -15.77 1.77
C LYS A 37 16.88 -14.65 0.77
N LYS A 38 17.77 -14.89 -0.19
CA LYS A 38 18.07 -13.94 -1.28
C LYS A 38 16.85 -13.62 -2.15
N SER A 39 15.87 -14.53 -2.18
CA SER A 39 14.63 -14.42 -2.96
C SER A 39 13.50 -13.72 -2.20
N ASP A 40 13.72 -13.24 -0.98
CA ASP A 40 12.66 -12.63 -0.16
C ASP A 40 12.07 -11.40 -0.88
N THR A 41 10.76 -11.45 -1.08
CA THR A 41 9.97 -10.43 -1.74
C THR A 41 9.37 -9.43 -0.74
N ILE A 42 8.69 -8.41 -1.26
CA ILE A 42 7.94 -7.46 -0.43
C ILE A 42 6.85 -8.18 0.38
N TYR A 43 6.19 -9.19 -0.17
CA TYR A 43 5.19 -9.97 0.57
C TYR A 43 5.83 -10.78 1.70
N ASP A 44 6.98 -11.41 1.45
CA ASP A 44 7.72 -12.12 2.51
C ASP A 44 8.15 -11.17 3.64
N THR A 45 8.49 -9.93 3.28
CA THR A 45 8.87 -8.89 4.25
C THR A 45 7.68 -8.50 5.13
N VAL A 46 6.50 -8.33 4.54
CA VAL A 46 5.26 -8.05 5.27
C VAL A 46 4.91 -9.22 6.19
N GLU A 47 4.95 -10.45 5.69
CA GLU A 47 4.63 -11.64 6.48
C GLU A 47 5.59 -11.80 7.67
N GLN A 48 6.89 -11.62 7.46
CA GLN A 48 7.88 -11.65 8.53
C GLN A 48 7.64 -10.54 9.56
N PHE A 49 7.34 -9.32 9.10
CA PHE A 49 7.02 -8.21 10.00
C PHE A 49 5.78 -8.50 10.86
N GLU A 50 4.72 -9.04 10.26
CA GLU A 50 3.46 -9.35 10.94
C GLU A 50 3.61 -10.49 11.96
N LYS A 51 4.51 -11.45 11.72
CA LYS A 51 4.76 -12.59 12.62
C LYS A 51 5.73 -12.29 13.75
N GLU A 52 6.80 -11.54 13.46
CA GLU A 52 7.96 -11.46 14.36
C GLU A 52 8.16 -10.07 14.96
N LEU A 53 7.33 -9.07 14.61
CA LEU A 53 7.53 -7.65 14.95
C LEU A 53 9.01 -7.29 14.79
N GLY A 54 9.42 -6.95 13.55
CA GLY A 54 10.84 -6.70 13.22
C GLY A 54 11.57 -5.79 14.22
N SER A 55 12.89 -5.72 14.17
CA SER A 55 13.64 -4.94 15.16
C SER A 55 13.31 -3.45 15.03
N LYS A 56 12.61 -2.90 16.02
CA LYS A 56 12.24 -1.48 16.07
C LYS A 56 13.51 -0.64 16.16
N ILE A 57 13.69 0.25 15.20
CA ILE A 57 14.87 1.11 15.09
C ILE A 57 14.59 2.44 15.79
N LYS A 58 13.40 2.99 15.55
CA LYS A 58 13.04 4.33 16.01
C LYS A 58 11.54 4.52 15.98
N GLU A 59 11.06 5.33 16.92
CA GLU A 59 9.77 5.97 16.87
C GLU A 59 9.96 7.49 16.82
N THR A 60 9.22 8.15 15.94
CA THR A 60 9.28 9.61 15.79
C THR A 60 7.90 10.16 15.53
N ILE A 61 7.69 11.40 16.00
CA ILE A 61 6.57 12.23 15.55
C ILE A 61 7.10 13.10 14.42
N LYS A 62 6.38 13.15 13.31
CA LYS A 62 6.77 13.95 12.16
C LYS A 62 5.62 14.86 11.74
N GLU A 63 5.95 16.11 11.48
CA GLU A 63 5.05 17.07 10.85
C GLU A 63 5.01 16.84 9.33
N ILE A 64 3.81 16.86 8.76
CA ILE A 64 3.58 16.63 7.35
C ILE A 64 3.64 17.95 6.58
N LYS A 65 4.81 18.22 5.99
CA LYS A 65 5.05 19.41 5.17
C LYS A 65 4.48 19.33 3.76
N LYS A 66 4.35 18.11 3.22
CA LYS A 66 3.85 17.85 1.86
C LYS A 66 2.79 16.74 1.93
N PRO A 67 1.50 17.11 2.00
CA PRO A 67 0.42 16.15 1.98
C PRO A 67 0.42 15.33 0.68
N VAL A 68 0.12 14.04 0.79
CA VAL A 68 -0.07 13.14 -0.35
C VAL A 68 -1.57 12.90 -0.48
N LEU A 69 -2.14 13.21 -1.63
CA LEU A 69 -3.55 12.95 -1.91
C LEU A 69 -3.77 11.45 -2.08
N LEU A 70 -4.81 10.91 -1.42
CA LEU A 70 -5.16 9.49 -1.56
C LEU A 70 -5.57 9.14 -2.99
N ARG A 71 -6.21 10.09 -3.67
CA ARG A 71 -6.65 9.93 -5.06
C ARG A 71 -5.49 9.70 -6.04
N ASP A 72 -4.30 10.21 -5.74
CA ASP A 72 -3.13 10.13 -6.64
C ASP A 72 -2.34 8.82 -6.49
N ILE A 73 -2.67 7.99 -5.49
CA ILE A 73 -1.97 6.73 -5.26
C ILE A 73 -2.27 5.77 -6.42
N ILE A 74 -1.22 5.20 -7.02
CA ILE A 74 -1.34 4.21 -8.09
C ILE A 74 -1.92 2.92 -7.50
N ASN A 75 -3.03 2.45 -8.06
CA ASN A 75 -3.67 1.18 -7.71
C ASN A 75 -3.10 0.05 -8.58
N LEU A 76 -3.14 -1.19 -8.09
CA LEU A 76 -2.81 -2.39 -8.86
C LEU A 76 -4.03 -3.26 -9.23
N HIS A 77 -5.24 -2.72 -9.11
CA HIS A 77 -6.50 -3.42 -9.41
C HIS A 77 -7.47 -2.51 -10.15
N ASN A 78 -8.13 -3.02 -11.18
CA ASN A 78 -9.33 -2.39 -11.73
C ASN A 78 -10.53 -2.65 -10.83
N ILE A 79 -11.68 -2.04 -11.13
CA ILE A 79 -12.94 -2.23 -10.39
C ILE A 79 -13.35 -3.71 -10.27
N ASN A 80 -13.11 -4.52 -11.30
CA ASN A 80 -13.38 -5.96 -11.28
C ASN A 80 -12.50 -6.75 -10.28
N GLY A 81 -11.42 -6.15 -9.77
CA GLY A 81 -10.59 -6.69 -8.70
C GLY A 81 -11.14 -6.39 -7.30
N ILE A 82 -12.16 -5.55 -7.18
CA ILE A 82 -12.77 -5.19 -5.89
C ILE A 82 -13.84 -6.20 -5.49
N LYS A 83 -13.51 -7.02 -4.49
CA LYS A 83 -14.30 -8.21 -4.09
C LYS A 83 -15.68 -7.91 -3.53
N SER A 84 -15.84 -6.83 -2.75
CA SER A 84 -17.02 -6.69 -1.90
C SER A 84 -17.31 -5.22 -1.54
N ILE A 85 -18.35 -4.67 -2.18
CA ILE A 85 -18.88 -3.36 -1.83
C ILE A 85 -19.51 -3.35 -0.43
N ASN A 86 -20.10 -4.47 0.00
CA ASN A 86 -20.68 -4.60 1.35
C ASN A 86 -19.60 -4.51 2.45
N GLN A 87 -18.42 -5.07 2.21
CA GLN A 87 -17.29 -4.92 3.11
C GLN A 87 -16.86 -3.45 3.22
N ILE A 88 -16.74 -2.76 2.08
CA ILE A 88 -16.45 -1.31 2.04
C ILE A 88 -17.50 -0.53 2.85
N ARG A 89 -18.80 -0.77 2.63
CA ARG A 89 -19.88 -0.12 3.40
C ARG A 89 -19.74 -0.31 4.90
N THR A 90 -19.39 -1.51 5.33
CA THR A 90 -19.19 -1.84 6.75
C THR A 90 -17.97 -1.10 7.33
N MET A 91 -16.88 -1.07 6.59
CA MET A 91 -15.67 -0.33 6.96
C MET A 91 -15.92 1.18 7.04
N VAL A 92 -16.64 1.77 6.07
CA VAL A 92 -17.04 3.18 6.07
C VAL A 92 -17.84 3.53 7.33
N LYS A 93 -18.80 2.69 7.73
CA LYS A 93 -19.57 2.90 8.98
C LYS A 93 -18.66 2.94 10.21
N LYS A 94 -17.68 2.02 10.30
CA LYS A 94 -16.70 2.02 11.41
C LYS A 94 -15.87 3.31 11.42
N ILE A 95 -15.38 3.74 10.26
CA ILE A 95 -14.58 4.99 10.13
C ILE A 95 -15.40 6.21 10.54
N LYS A 96 -16.65 6.32 10.06
CA LYS A 96 -17.56 7.42 10.43
C LYS A 96 -17.91 7.43 11.92
N SER A 97 -17.88 6.28 12.60
CA SER A 97 -18.02 6.19 14.06
C SER A 97 -16.73 6.56 14.83
N GLY A 98 -15.68 6.99 14.14
CA GLY A 98 -14.42 7.43 14.74
C GLY A 98 -13.40 6.32 14.98
N LYS A 99 -13.63 5.10 14.45
CA LYS A 99 -12.74 3.95 14.61
C LYS A 99 -11.92 3.72 13.34
N ASP A 100 -10.63 3.45 13.49
CA ASP A 100 -9.80 2.96 12.39
C ASP A 100 -10.13 1.51 12.03
N ILE A 101 -9.82 1.13 10.79
CA ILE A 101 -9.98 -0.22 10.27
C ILE A 101 -8.62 -0.91 10.14
N LEU A 102 -8.18 -1.53 11.24
CA LEU A 102 -6.91 -2.26 11.34
C LEU A 102 -7.12 -3.77 11.15
N SER A 103 -6.02 -4.50 11.01
CA SER A 103 -5.99 -5.96 11.07
C SER A 103 -6.24 -6.44 12.51
N PRO A 104 -6.50 -7.75 12.74
CA PRO A 104 -6.64 -8.29 14.10
C PRO A 104 -5.42 -8.05 15.00
N SER A 105 -4.22 -7.96 14.41
CA SER A 105 -2.97 -7.65 15.13
C SER A 105 -2.73 -6.15 15.29
N GLU A 106 -3.77 -5.32 15.14
CA GLU A 106 -3.71 -3.85 15.21
C GLU A 106 -2.71 -3.24 14.21
N LEU A 107 -2.52 -3.86 13.05
CA LEU A 107 -1.67 -3.32 11.99
C LEU A 107 -2.52 -2.67 10.89
N PRO A 108 -2.00 -1.64 10.20
CA PRO A 108 -2.73 -1.03 9.10
C PRO A 108 -2.93 -2.02 7.96
N ASN A 109 -4.15 -2.09 7.45
CA ASN A 109 -4.48 -2.91 6.29
C ASN A 109 -3.92 -2.35 4.98
N ILE A 110 -3.60 -1.04 4.95
CA ILE A 110 -3.12 -0.33 3.77
C ILE A 110 -1.61 -0.48 3.69
N LYS A 111 -1.11 -1.10 2.63
CA LYS A 111 0.32 -1.33 2.42
C LYS A 111 0.79 -0.68 1.13
N LEU A 112 1.80 0.16 1.27
CA LEU A 112 2.32 1.03 0.21
C LEU A 112 3.79 0.77 -0.04
N VAL A 113 4.20 1.02 -1.27
CA VAL A 113 5.61 1.23 -1.63
C VAL A 113 5.77 2.55 -2.37
N LYS A 114 7.00 3.05 -2.42
CA LYS A 114 7.35 4.26 -3.17
C LYS A 114 8.28 3.92 -4.32
N THR A 115 8.06 4.46 -5.50
CA THR A 115 8.98 4.32 -6.64
C THR A 115 10.17 5.28 -6.51
N GLN A 116 11.22 5.06 -7.31
CA GLN A 116 12.34 5.99 -7.42
C GLN A 116 11.90 7.40 -7.86
N LYS A 117 10.79 7.50 -8.61
CA LYS A 117 10.18 8.77 -9.04
C LYS A 117 9.27 9.39 -7.96
N SER A 118 9.30 8.86 -6.74
CA SER A 118 8.47 9.29 -5.62
C SER A 118 6.96 9.09 -5.80
N GLU A 119 6.56 8.19 -6.69
CA GLU A 119 5.14 7.80 -6.85
C GLU A 119 4.76 6.76 -5.78
N TRP A 120 3.53 6.83 -5.29
CA TRP A 120 3.00 5.87 -4.31
C TRP A 120 2.21 4.77 -5.01
N ILE A 121 2.46 3.52 -4.63
CA ILE A 121 1.72 2.36 -5.15
C ILE A 121 1.05 1.64 -3.99
N LEU A 122 -0.26 1.41 -4.13
CA LEU A 122 -1.05 0.53 -3.28
C LEU A 122 -1.01 -0.89 -3.80
N PHE A 123 -0.30 -1.75 -3.07
CA PHE A 123 -0.18 -3.16 -3.41
C PHE A 123 -1.05 -4.08 -2.55
N ASP A 124 -1.57 -3.57 -1.43
CA ASP A 124 -2.55 -4.26 -0.59
C ASP A 124 -3.40 -3.25 0.21
N GLY A 125 -4.65 -3.60 0.50
CA GLY A 125 -5.57 -2.77 1.29
C GLY A 125 -6.52 -1.87 0.50
N HIS A 126 -6.85 -2.19 -0.76
CA HIS A 126 -7.75 -1.38 -1.61
C HIS A 126 -9.11 -1.10 -0.98
N HIS A 127 -9.77 -2.11 -0.39
CA HIS A 127 -11.04 -1.90 0.32
C HIS A 127 -10.90 -0.90 1.46
N SER A 128 -9.81 -0.99 2.21
CA SER A 128 -9.56 -0.09 3.34
C SER A 128 -9.33 1.34 2.86
N LEU A 129 -8.49 1.54 1.85
CA LEU A 129 -8.21 2.87 1.32
C LEU A 129 -9.46 3.51 0.71
N LEU A 130 -10.22 2.77 -0.09
CA LEU A 130 -11.52 3.22 -0.62
C LEU A 130 -12.49 3.60 0.50
N SER A 131 -12.54 2.81 1.58
CA SER A 131 -13.41 3.07 2.71
C SER A 131 -13.05 4.38 3.42
N TYR A 132 -11.76 4.67 3.62
CA TYR A 132 -11.34 5.97 4.16
C TYR A 132 -11.67 7.12 3.23
N MET A 133 -11.47 6.97 1.92
CA MET A 133 -11.81 8.00 0.94
C MET A 133 -13.31 8.29 0.92
N ILE A 134 -14.16 7.26 0.92
CA ILE A 134 -15.62 7.38 1.00
C ILE A 134 -16.08 7.99 2.34
N ALA A 135 -15.34 7.73 3.42
CA ALA A 135 -15.58 8.34 4.72
C ALA A 135 -15.10 9.80 4.82
N GLY A 136 -14.54 10.37 3.74
CA GLY A 136 -14.16 11.78 3.64
C GLY A 136 -12.69 12.07 3.95
N ARG A 137 -11.82 11.06 4.05
CA ARG A 137 -10.37 11.26 4.13
C ARG A 137 -9.82 11.55 2.73
N THR A 138 -8.93 12.52 2.64
CA THR A 138 -8.41 13.05 1.37
C THR A 138 -6.90 12.87 1.23
N HIS A 139 -6.19 12.78 2.36
CA HIS A 139 -4.74 12.71 2.41
C HIS A 139 -4.23 11.51 3.21
N LEU A 140 -3.02 11.06 2.85
CA LEU A 140 -2.39 9.88 3.44
C LEU A 140 -2.07 10.03 4.93
N HIS A 141 -1.79 11.24 5.40
CA HIS A 141 -1.49 11.49 6.80
C HIS A 141 -2.72 11.41 7.73
N GLU A 142 -3.92 11.29 7.17
CA GLU A 142 -5.17 11.22 7.93
C GLU A 142 -5.57 9.76 8.26
N ILE A 143 -4.80 8.78 7.79
CA ILE A 143 -5.12 7.36 7.87
C ILE A 143 -3.91 6.54 8.33
N PRO A 144 -4.13 5.36 8.94
CA PRO A 144 -3.05 4.43 9.26
C PRO A 144 -2.60 3.65 8.01
N TYR A 145 -1.28 3.48 7.83
CA TYR A 145 -0.71 2.72 6.71
C TYR A 145 0.68 2.16 7.02
N LEU A 146 1.08 1.14 6.25
CA LEU A 146 2.42 0.56 6.21
C LEU A 146 3.15 1.01 4.94
N VAL A 147 4.43 1.31 5.06
CA VAL A 147 5.32 1.56 3.91
C VAL A 147 6.46 0.55 3.94
N ILE A 148 6.69 -0.11 2.81
CA ILE A 148 7.84 -0.97 2.59
C ILE A 148 8.78 -0.25 1.63
N GLU A 149 10.04 -0.09 2.03
CA GLU A 149 11.06 0.60 1.25
C GLU A 149 12.42 -0.10 1.40
N ASP A 150 13.30 0.13 0.43
CA ASP A 150 14.72 -0.20 0.58
C ASP A 150 15.46 0.87 1.41
N GLU A 151 16.76 0.69 1.62
CA GLU A 151 17.60 1.67 2.34
C GLU A 151 17.65 3.06 1.68
N LYS A 152 17.35 3.16 0.38
CA LYS A 152 17.28 4.42 -0.37
C LYS A 152 15.92 5.10 -0.22
N GLY A 153 14.95 4.46 0.44
CA GLY A 153 13.61 4.99 0.66
C GLY A 153 12.64 4.79 -0.52
N TYR A 154 12.94 3.86 -1.43
CA TYR A 154 12.05 3.47 -2.53
C TYR A 154 12.20 1.99 -2.88
N VAL A 155 11.41 1.48 -3.81
CA VAL A 155 11.59 0.16 -4.43
C VAL A 155 11.81 0.35 -5.93
N ASN A 156 12.55 -0.58 -6.54
CA ASN A 156 12.80 -0.55 -7.98
C ASN A 156 11.69 -1.30 -8.75
N ASP A 157 11.66 -1.13 -10.08
CA ASP A 157 10.64 -1.76 -10.92
C ASP A 157 10.62 -3.29 -10.81
N LYS A 158 11.78 -3.94 -10.64
CA LYS A 158 11.85 -5.41 -10.44
C LYS A 158 11.13 -5.86 -9.16
N GLU A 159 11.22 -5.08 -8.09
CA GLU A 159 10.47 -5.35 -6.87
C GLU A 159 8.96 -5.11 -7.05
N ILE A 160 8.56 -4.17 -7.91
CA ILE A 160 7.16 -3.93 -8.25
C ILE A 160 6.57 -5.09 -9.05
N LEU A 161 7.37 -5.73 -9.92
CA LEU A 161 6.92 -6.88 -10.72
C LEU A 161 6.45 -8.07 -9.87
N VAL A 162 6.91 -8.18 -8.63
CA VAL A 162 6.43 -9.19 -7.65
C VAL A 162 4.91 -9.15 -7.50
N PHE A 163 4.30 -7.97 -7.56
CA PHE A 163 2.85 -7.81 -7.40
C PHE A 163 2.03 -8.43 -8.54
N PHE A 164 2.68 -8.80 -9.64
CA PHE A 164 2.06 -9.48 -10.78
C PHE A 164 2.29 -11.00 -10.76
N GLY A 165 2.99 -11.52 -9.73
CA GLY A 165 3.26 -12.95 -9.55
C GLY A 165 3.91 -13.58 -10.78
N MET A 166 3.36 -14.71 -11.23
CA MET A 166 3.86 -15.43 -12.42
C MET A 166 3.76 -14.60 -13.72
N HIS A 167 2.89 -13.60 -13.77
CA HIS A 167 2.70 -12.76 -14.96
C HIS A 167 3.80 -11.72 -15.13
N SER A 168 4.66 -11.55 -14.13
CA SER A 168 5.86 -10.70 -14.23
C SER A 168 6.74 -11.03 -15.45
N ILE A 169 6.75 -12.29 -15.91
CA ILE A 169 7.50 -12.74 -17.10
C ILE A 169 7.00 -12.07 -18.39
N GLN A 170 5.72 -11.65 -18.42
CA GLN A 170 5.12 -10.94 -19.56
C GLN A 170 5.36 -9.42 -19.50
N LEU A 171 5.93 -8.95 -18.38
CA LEU A 171 6.14 -7.55 -18.08
C LEU A 171 7.63 -7.24 -18.14
N THR A 172 7.93 -5.99 -18.45
CA THR A 172 9.26 -5.40 -18.37
C THR A 172 9.22 -4.26 -17.37
N ASP A 173 10.40 -3.84 -16.91
CA ASP A 173 10.56 -2.71 -15.97
C ASP A 173 9.83 -1.44 -16.45
N SER A 174 9.59 -1.28 -17.75
CA SER A 174 8.96 -0.09 -18.34
C SER A 174 7.46 -0.19 -18.63
N ASN A 175 6.88 -1.41 -18.71
CA ASN A 175 5.49 -1.57 -19.20
C ASN A 175 4.48 -1.93 -18.12
N TRP A 176 4.91 -2.30 -16.90
CA TRP A 176 4.02 -2.79 -15.85
C TRP A 176 2.89 -1.81 -15.52
N LYS A 177 3.13 -0.49 -15.66
CA LYS A 177 2.13 0.56 -15.46
C LYS A 177 0.93 0.45 -16.40
N LYS A 178 1.04 -0.23 -17.54
CA LYS A 178 -0.08 -0.46 -18.47
C LYS A 178 -1.02 -1.57 -18.00
N TYR A 179 -0.67 -2.26 -16.92
CA TYR A 179 -1.38 -3.43 -16.44
C TYR A 179 -1.74 -3.31 -14.95
N VAL A 180 -2.71 -4.14 -14.57
CA VAL A 180 -3.15 -4.42 -13.20
C VAL A 180 -3.33 -5.93 -13.05
N ILE A 181 -3.42 -6.40 -11.82
CA ILE A 181 -3.67 -7.81 -11.53
C ILE A 181 -5.11 -7.97 -10.98
N ASN A 182 -5.85 -8.97 -11.44
CA ASN A 182 -7.12 -9.36 -10.86
C ASN A 182 -7.01 -10.77 -10.28
N TRP A 183 -6.68 -10.85 -8.99
CA TRP A 183 -6.54 -12.12 -8.27
C TRP A 183 -7.83 -12.94 -8.17
N GLN A 184 -8.98 -12.40 -8.55
CA GLN A 184 -10.25 -13.14 -8.60
C GLN A 184 -10.46 -13.86 -9.92
N ALA A 185 -9.78 -13.45 -10.99
CA ALA A 185 -9.88 -14.11 -12.28
C ALA A 185 -9.17 -15.48 -12.24
N PRO A 186 -9.55 -16.42 -13.14
CA PRO A 186 -8.75 -17.61 -13.40
C PRO A 186 -7.29 -17.25 -13.65
N LYS A 187 -6.37 -18.11 -13.20
CA LYS A 187 -4.92 -17.84 -13.15
C LYS A 187 -4.37 -17.29 -14.47
N GLU A 188 -4.81 -17.81 -15.60
CA GLU A 188 -4.34 -17.43 -16.94
C GLU A 188 -4.84 -16.03 -17.38
N ARG A 189 -5.85 -15.49 -16.69
CA ARG A 189 -6.55 -14.23 -17.00
C ARG A 189 -6.40 -13.17 -15.92
N GLN A 190 -5.51 -13.37 -14.95
CA GLN A 190 -5.32 -12.40 -13.86
C GLN A 190 -4.66 -11.11 -14.34
N LEU A 191 -3.74 -11.17 -15.31
CA LEU A 191 -3.14 -9.96 -15.89
C LEU A 191 -4.15 -9.24 -16.79
N CYS A 192 -4.50 -8.01 -16.44
CA CYS A 192 -5.47 -7.18 -17.16
C CYS A 192 -4.83 -5.87 -17.62
N LYS A 193 -5.32 -5.30 -18.72
CA LYS A 193 -5.00 -3.91 -19.07
C LYS A 193 -5.55 -2.99 -17.99
N ARG A 194 -4.78 -1.96 -17.63
CA ARG A 194 -5.19 -0.94 -16.68
C ARG A 194 -6.31 -0.09 -17.27
N GLU A 195 -7.37 0.07 -16.51
CA GLU A 195 -8.50 0.95 -16.83
C GLU A 195 -8.55 2.14 -15.88
N GLN A 196 -8.28 1.91 -14.59
CA GLN A 196 -8.18 2.96 -13.58
C GLN A 196 -6.72 3.15 -13.19
N ASN A 197 -6.19 4.37 -13.39
CA ASN A 197 -4.78 4.72 -13.21
C ASN A 197 -4.37 4.93 -11.76
N ASN A 198 -5.31 5.35 -10.94
CA ASN A 198 -5.10 5.67 -9.54
C ASN A 198 -6.35 5.37 -8.71
N MET A 199 -6.23 5.55 -7.41
CA MET A 199 -7.33 5.33 -6.46
C MET A 199 -8.49 6.31 -6.64
N GLY A 200 -8.25 7.49 -7.19
CA GLY A 200 -9.31 8.45 -7.54
C GLY A 200 -10.22 7.92 -8.65
N GLU A 201 -9.66 7.49 -9.77
CA GLU A 201 -10.41 6.89 -10.87
C GLU A 201 -11.13 5.59 -10.45
N LEU A 202 -10.49 4.79 -9.59
CA LEU A 202 -11.09 3.60 -9.01
C LEU A 202 -12.27 3.95 -8.08
N LEU A 203 -12.14 4.98 -7.25
CA LEU A 203 -13.22 5.48 -6.41
C LEU A 203 -14.40 5.96 -7.26
N ASP A 204 -14.14 6.77 -8.29
CA ASP A 204 -15.18 7.32 -9.15
C ASP A 204 -15.96 6.21 -9.87
N SER A 205 -15.25 5.15 -10.30
CA SER A 205 -15.85 3.94 -10.88
C SER A 205 -16.78 3.23 -9.89
N ILE A 206 -16.40 3.14 -8.62
CA ILE A 206 -17.21 2.49 -7.57
C ILE A 206 -18.40 3.35 -7.14
N SER A 207 -18.26 4.68 -7.14
CA SER A 207 -19.33 5.61 -6.77
C SER A 207 -20.59 5.44 -7.62
N SER A 208 -20.46 4.99 -8.87
CA SER A 208 -21.62 4.62 -9.71
C SER A 208 -22.49 3.50 -9.09
N PHE A 209 -21.88 2.58 -8.34
CA PHE A 209 -22.55 1.48 -7.61
C PHE A 209 -22.90 1.85 -6.16
N TYR A 210 -22.40 2.97 -5.66
CA TYR A 210 -22.54 3.41 -4.28
C TYR A 210 -23.66 4.44 -4.08
N LYS A 211 -24.44 4.80 -5.11
CA LYS A 211 -25.66 5.61 -4.93
C LYS A 211 -26.54 4.98 -3.85
N VAL A 212 -26.60 5.64 -2.70
CA VAL A 212 -27.57 5.49 -1.61
C VAL A 212 -28.31 6.80 -1.53
#